data_AF-A0A4Q3M1W7-F1
#
_entry.id   AF-A0A4Q3M1W7-F1
#
_cell.length_a   1.000
_cell.length_b   1.000
_cell.length_c   1.000
_cell.angle_alpha   90.00
_cell.angle_beta   90.00
_cell.angle_gamma   90.00
#
_symmetry.space_group_name_H-M   'P 1'
#
loop_
_entity.id
_entity.type
_entity.pdbx_description
1 polymer ?
#
loop_
_entity_poly.entity_id
_entity_poly.type
_entity_poly.pdbx_seq_one_letter_code
_entity_poly.pdbx_strand_id
1 'polypeptide(L)'
;MALPAVLLLASALAGCSPQGEGFRGGDIDYPSDAQITAALQAQFASDPNSASARDLVKTLGGDKGELRYRIQRVVYRQGAFEAHYDAVLHLGQPGAQSLTSLYAGMIPEGERLQLKAQTLQAYEAWLRQQASQQEKTAPDASRALVRTLDVLGKCYRDAQPATDVVVMQGLAALISPERSGLYAEKLASDRAAILCLPS
;
A
#
# COMPACT_ATOMS: atom_id res chain seq x y z
N MET A 1 46.54 -42.94 -59.61
CA MET A 1 45.59 -41.95 -60.16
C MET A 1 44.82 -41.34 -58.99
N ALA A 2 44.63 -40.01 -59.03
CA ALA A 2 43.85 -39.12 -58.16
C ALA A 2 44.43 -38.74 -56.77
N LEU A 3 44.86 -37.47 -56.68
CA LEU A 3 44.91 -36.60 -55.48
C LEU A 3 43.47 -36.10 -55.13
N PRO A 4 43.26 -35.13 -54.20
CA PRO A 4 43.34 -35.18 -52.73
C PRO A 4 41.99 -34.71 -52.10
N ALA A 5 41.81 -34.79 -50.77
CA ALA A 5 40.74 -34.04 -50.11
C ALA A 5 41.19 -33.57 -48.72
N VAL A 6 41.56 -32.29 -48.66
CA VAL A 6 41.72 -31.50 -47.45
C VAL A 6 40.32 -31.28 -46.86
N LEU A 7 40.11 -31.67 -45.61
CA LEU A 7 38.93 -31.30 -44.83
C LEU A 7 39.39 -30.51 -43.60
N LEU A 8 39.37 -29.19 -43.77
CA LEU A 8 39.24 -28.21 -42.69
C LEU A 8 37.83 -28.34 -42.11
N LEU A 9 37.70 -28.66 -40.81
CA LEU A 9 36.48 -28.39 -40.07
C LEU A 9 36.78 -27.67 -38.75
N ALA A 10 36.47 -26.37 -38.83
CA ALA A 10 36.01 -25.44 -37.81
C ALA A 10 35.94 -25.95 -36.35
N SER A 11 36.79 -25.36 -35.51
CA SER A 11 36.63 -25.29 -34.07
C SER A 11 35.35 -24.54 -33.71
N ALA A 12 34.29 -25.27 -33.34
CA ALA A 12 33.11 -24.68 -32.74
C ALA A 12 33.49 -24.18 -31.33
N LEU A 13 33.56 -22.85 -31.15
CA LEU A 13 33.50 -22.25 -29.82
C LEU A 13 32.13 -22.58 -29.23
N ALA A 14 32.08 -23.61 -28.39
CA ALA A 14 30.98 -23.82 -27.47
C ALA A 14 31.00 -22.68 -26.46
N GLY A 15 30.27 -21.61 -26.77
CA GLY A 15 29.92 -20.60 -25.78
C GLY A 15 29.18 -21.27 -24.63
N CYS A 16 29.79 -21.25 -23.45
CA CYS A 16 29.09 -21.48 -22.19
C CYS A 16 28.09 -20.35 -21.96
N SER A 17 26.95 -20.41 -22.65
CA SER A 17 25.74 -19.79 -22.15
C SER A 17 25.40 -20.54 -20.87
N PRO A 18 25.26 -19.90 -19.70
CA PRO A 18 24.55 -20.52 -18.60
C PRO A 18 23.11 -20.67 -19.10
N GLN A 19 22.83 -21.81 -19.75
CA GLN A 19 21.47 -22.31 -19.85
C GLN A 19 21.02 -22.36 -18.40
N GLY A 20 20.14 -21.42 -18.05
CA GLY A 20 19.49 -21.42 -16.76
C GLY A 20 18.98 -22.83 -16.56
N GLU A 21 19.57 -23.52 -15.58
CA GLU A 21 18.91 -24.62 -14.93
C GLU A 21 17.63 -24.02 -14.35
N GLY A 22 16.60 -23.99 -15.19
CA GLY A 22 15.25 -23.68 -14.78
C GLY A 22 14.97 -24.60 -13.61
N PHE A 23 14.70 -23.98 -12.47
CA PHE A 23 14.40 -24.60 -11.20
C PHE A 23 13.55 -25.86 -11.42
N ARG A 24 14.17 -27.05 -11.41
CA ARG A 24 13.49 -28.35 -11.32
C ARG A 24 13.18 -28.61 -9.85
N GLY A 25 12.47 -27.68 -9.22
CA GLY A 25 11.96 -27.89 -7.87
C GLY A 25 10.69 -28.71 -7.92
N GLY A 26 10.51 -29.60 -6.95
CA GLY A 26 9.21 -30.21 -6.71
C GLY A 26 8.15 -29.11 -6.61
N ASP A 27 6.95 -29.39 -7.13
CA ASP A 27 5.88 -28.41 -7.31
C ASP A 27 5.58 -27.69 -5.98
N ILE A 28 6.13 -26.49 -5.83
CA ILE A 28 5.73 -25.58 -4.75
C ILE A 28 4.36 -25.04 -5.17
N ASP A 29 3.32 -25.43 -4.43
CA ASP A 29 1.98 -24.87 -4.64
C ASP A 29 1.90 -23.51 -3.94
N TYR A 30 1.87 -22.44 -4.74
CA TYR A 30 1.81 -21.08 -4.22
C TYR A 30 0.36 -20.73 -3.84
N PRO A 31 0.14 -20.07 -2.69
CA PRO A 31 -1.18 -19.58 -2.36
C PRO A 31 -1.61 -18.53 -3.39
N SER A 32 -2.89 -18.57 -3.76
CA SER A 32 -3.48 -17.57 -4.64
C SER A 32 -3.51 -16.19 -3.98
N ASP A 33 -3.55 -15.14 -4.79
CA ASP A 33 -3.70 -13.75 -4.32
C ASP A 33 -4.93 -13.57 -3.43
N ALA A 34 -6.03 -14.29 -3.71
CA ALA A 34 -7.23 -14.28 -2.89
C ALA A 34 -7.00 -14.86 -1.49
N GLN A 35 -6.25 -15.96 -1.39
CA GLN A 35 -5.91 -16.56 -0.09
C GLN A 35 -4.95 -15.67 0.70
N ILE A 36 -3.96 -15.07 0.04
CA ILE A 36 -3.04 -14.11 0.67
C ILE A 36 -3.80 -12.87 1.16
N THR A 37 -4.67 -12.33 0.31
CA THR A 37 -5.51 -11.17 0.64
C THR A 37 -6.41 -11.46 1.85
N ALA A 38 -7.05 -12.63 1.88
CA ALA A 38 -7.88 -13.04 3.01
C ALA A 38 -7.08 -13.13 4.32
N ALA A 39 -5.87 -13.70 4.28
CA ALA A 39 -4.99 -13.77 5.45
C ALA A 39 -4.55 -12.37 5.93
N LEU A 40 -4.18 -11.48 5.01
CA LEU A 40 -3.83 -10.09 5.31
C LEU A 40 -5.02 -9.31 5.90
N GLN A 41 -6.23 -9.51 5.37
CA GLN A 41 -7.45 -8.89 5.89
C GLN A 41 -7.78 -9.40 7.29
N ALA A 42 -7.69 -10.72 7.51
CA ALA A 42 -7.92 -11.33 8.81
C ALA A 42 -6.94 -10.80 9.87
N GLN A 43 -5.65 -10.70 9.53
CA GLN A 43 -4.63 -10.14 10.41
C GLN A 43 -4.91 -8.66 10.73
N PHE A 44 -5.26 -7.84 9.73
CA PHE A 44 -5.59 -6.44 9.95
C PHE A 44 -6.84 -6.24 10.82
N ALA A 45 -7.83 -7.13 10.68
CA ALA A 45 -9.04 -7.12 11.48
C ALA A 45 -8.79 -7.53 12.95
N SER A 46 -7.90 -8.50 13.18
CA SER A 46 -7.62 -9.05 14.51
C SER A 46 -6.54 -8.29 15.28
N ASP A 47 -5.67 -7.53 14.62
CA ASP A 47 -4.59 -6.80 15.26
C ASP A 47 -5.12 -5.64 16.14
N PRO A 48 -4.89 -5.65 17.47
CA PRO A 48 -5.33 -4.57 18.34
C PRO A 48 -4.65 -3.24 18.01
N ASN A 49 -3.44 -3.24 17.45
CA ASN A 49 -2.71 -2.03 17.09
C ASN A 49 -3.24 -1.38 15.80
N SER A 50 -4.09 -2.08 15.06
CA SER A 50 -4.69 -1.60 13.82
C SER A 50 -6.03 -0.88 14.03
N ALA A 51 -6.46 -0.62 15.28
CA ALA A 51 -7.75 0.04 15.56
C ALA A 51 -7.88 1.42 14.91
N SER A 52 -6.89 2.30 15.10
CA SER A 52 -6.89 3.64 14.49
C SER A 52 -6.84 3.59 12.96
N ALA A 53 -6.11 2.62 12.41
CA ALA A 53 -6.04 2.41 10.97
C ALA A 53 -7.40 1.94 10.41
N ARG A 54 -8.12 1.06 11.11
CA ARG A 54 -9.48 0.65 10.73
C ARG A 54 -10.46 1.81 10.76
N ASP A 55 -10.40 2.66 11.78
CA ASP A 55 -11.22 3.87 11.85
C ASP A 55 -10.91 4.82 10.69
N LEU A 56 -9.63 5.02 10.38
CA LEU A 56 -9.21 5.83 9.23
C LEU A 56 -9.69 5.26 7.90
N VAL A 57 -9.59 3.94 7.70
CA VAL A 57 -10.15 3.25 6.51
C VAL A 57 -11.65 3.49 6.40
N LYS A 58 -12.38 3.44 7.52
CA LYS A 58 -13.82 3.72 7.54
C LYS A 58 -14.12 5.18 7.20
N THR A 59 -13.39 6.13 7.78
CA THR A 59 -13.57 7.57 7.51
C THR A 59 -13.26 7.92 6.06
N LEU A 60 -12.15 7.41 5.52
CA LEU A 60 -11.72 7.71 4.15
C LEU A 60 -12.46 6.88 3.10
N GLY A 61 -12.81 5.64 3.41
CA GLY A 61 -13.51 4.74 2.50
C GLY A 61 -15.02 4.98 2.44
N GLY A 62 -15.62 5.49 3.52
CA GLY A 62 -17.07 5.54 3.68
C GLY A 62 -17.67 4.14 3.94
N ASP A 63 -18.99 4.05 4.01
CA ASP A 63 -19.70 2.81 4.41
C ASP A 63 -19.42 1.60 3.52
N LYS A 64 -19.09 1.83 2.24
CA LYS A 64 -18.76 0.80 1.26
C LYS A 64 -17.27 0.73 0.93
N GLY A 65 -16.44 1.53 1.60
CA GLY A 65 -15.01 1.52 1.36
C GLY A 65 -14.34 0.36 2.08
N GLU A 66 -13.26 -0.13 1.50
CA GLU A 66 -12.52 -1.26 2.05
C GLU A 66 -11.03 -1.17 1.76
N LEU A 67 -10.22 -1.77 2.63
CA LEU A 67 -8.80 -1.94 2.40
C LEU A 67 -8.57 -3.23 1.59
N ARG A 68 -7.95 -3.07 0.42
CA ARG A 68 -7.53 -4.13 -0.49
C ARG A 68 -6.02 -4.26 -0.51
N TYR A 69 -5.55 -5.40 -0.98
CA TYR A 69 -4.13 -5.68 -1.11
C TYR A 69 -3.81 -6.04 -2.56
N ARG A 70 -2.82 -5.36 -3.14
CA ARG A 70 -2.29 -5.69 -4.45
C ARG A 70 -1.02 -6.50 -4.29
N ILE A 71 -1.11 -7.81 -4.51
CA ILE A 71 0.03 -8.71 -4.41
C ILE A 71 0.95 -8.48 -5.60
N GLN A 72 2.23 -8.21 -5.34
CA GLN A 72 3.23 -7.87 -6.35
C GLN A 72 4.18 -9.04 -6.62
N ARG A 73 4.56 -9.74 -5.56
CA ARG A 73 5.51 -10.85 -5.62
C ARG A 73 5.30 -11.79 -4.46
N VAL A 74 5.40 -13.08 -4.70
CA VAL A 74 5.40 -14.11 -3.65
C VAL A 74 6.68 -14.93 -3.79
N VAL A 75 7.42 -15.09 -2.68
CA VAL A 75 8.68 -15.83 -2.66
C VAL A 75 8.59 -16.94 -1.63
N TYR A 76 8.77 -18.19 -2.05
CA TYR A 76 8.86 -19.30 -1.09
C TYR A 76 10.21 -19.28 -0.34
N ARG A 77 10.16 -19.34 0.99
CA ARG A 77 11.34 -19.46 1.86
C ARG A 77 11.03 -20.33 3.07
N GLN A 78 11.81 -21.40 3.26
CA GLN A 78 11.83 -22.19 4.51
C GLN A 78 10.44 -22.65 5.01
N GLY A 79 9.54 -23.07 4.11
CA GLY A 79 8.21 -23.57 4.49
C GLY A 79 7.12 -22.49 4.63
N ALA A 80 7.43 -21.23 4.32
CA ALA A 80 6.47 -20.13 4.26
C ALA A 80 6.65 -19.32 2.97
N PHE A 81 5.76 -18.37 2.74
CA PHE A 81 5.78 -17.50 1.56
C PHE A 81 5.93 -16.04 1.99
N GLU A 82 6.98 -15.38 1.53
CA GLU A 82 7.13 -13.93 1.68
C GLU A 82 6.33 -13.25 0.57
N ALA A 83 5.22 -12.61 0.93
CA ALA A 83 4.38 -11.84 0.02
C ALA A 83 4.77 -10.35 0.10
N HIS A 84 5.09 -9.75 -1.05
CA HIS A 84 5.24 -8.31 -1.21
C HIS A 84 3.97 -7.74 -1.82
N TYR A 85 3.47 -6.65 -1.24
CA TYR A 85 2.17 -6.11 -1.62
C TYR A 85 2.06 -4.61 -1.36
N ASP A 86 1.07 -3.98 -1.98
CA ASP A 86 0.64 -2.63 -1.66
C ASP A 86 -0.71 -2.67 -0.95
N ALA A 87 -0.95 -1.72 -0.04
CA ALA A 87 -2.26 -1.52 0.56
C ALA A 87 -3.01 -0.42 -0.21
N VAL A 88 -4.23 -0.74 -0.61
CA VAL A 88 -5.05 0.09 -1.50
C VAL A 88 -6.38 0.33 -0.83
N LEU A 89 -6.77 1.60 -0.65
CA LEU A 89 -8.09 1.95 -0.20
C LEU A 89 -9.03 2.03 -1.41
N HIS A 90 -9.99 1.11 -1.47
CA HIS A 90 -11.10 1.20 -2.41
C HIS A 90 -12.15 2.16 -1.85
N LEU A 91 -12.46 3.22 -2.58
CA LEU A 91 -13.38 4.24 -2.12
C LEU A 91 -14.84 3.83 -2.33
N GLY A 92 -15.64 3.86 -1.27
CA GLY A 92 -17.10 3.70 -1.34
C GLY A 92 -17.86 5.00 -1.63
N GLN A 93 -17.16 6.14 -1.63
CA GLN A 93 -17.71 7.49 -1.77
C GLN A 93 -16.73 8.41 -2.54
N PRO A 94 -17.14 9.60 -3.00
CA PRO A 94 -16.22 10.56 -3.62
C PRO A 94 -15.12 10.98 -2.64
N GLY A 95 -13.88 11.08 -3.10
CA GLY A 95 -12.76 11.40 -2.23
C GLY A 95 -12.84 12.81 -1.62
N ALA A 96 -13.51 13.77 -2.27
CA ALA A 96 -13.85 15.06 -1.64
C ALA A 96 -14.72 14.91 -0.38
N GLN A 97 -15.64 13.94 -0.37
CA GLN A 97 -16.44 13.62 0.82
C GLN A 97 -15.58 12.96 1.90
N SER A 98 -14.67 12.06 1.51
CA SER A 98 -13.69 11.46 2.41
C SER A 98 -12.81 12.50 3.11
N LEU A 99 -12.28 13.46 2.35
CA LEU A 99 -11.52 14.58 2.92
C LEU A 99 -12.37 15.47 3.82
N THR A 100 -13.64 15.71 3.46
CA THR A 100 -14.56 16.49 4.29
C THR A 100 -14.74 15.84 5.66
N SER A 101 -15.01 14.53 5.70
CA SER A 101 -15.17 13.78 6.94
C SER A 101 -13.88 13.73 7.76
N LEU A 102 -12.73 13.50 7.11
CA LEU A 102 -11.44 13.47 7.78
C LEU A 102 -11.10 14.83 8.41
N TYR A 103 -11.20 15.91 7.62
CA TYR A 103 -10.85 17.25 8.10
C TYR A 103 -11.82 17.74 9.17
N ALA A 104 -13.11 17.41 9.08
CA ALA A 104 -14.05 17.68 10.16
C ALA A 104 -13.62 17.05 11.49
N GLY A 105 -13.05 15.84 11.46
CA GLY A 105 -12.53 15.15 12.64
C GLY A 105 -11.23 15.73 13.20
N MET A 106 -10.47 16.48 12.39
CA MET A 106 -9.24 17.16 12.82
C MET A 106 -9.50 18.52 13.49
N ILE A 107 -10.70 19.09 13.32
CA ILE A 107 -11.08 20.39 13.88
C ILE A 107 -11.85 20.14 15.19
N PRO A 108 -11.46 20.76 16.32
CA PRO A 108 -12.22 20.67 17.56
C PRO A 108 -13.69 21.04 17.34
N GLU A 109 -14.61 20.27 17.90
CA GLU A 109 -16.05 20.43 17.64
C GLU A 109 -16.55 21.87 17.88
N GLY A 110 -16.11 22.50 18.97
CA GLY A 110 -16.48 23.88 19.30
C GLY A 110 -16.03 24.90 18.26
N GLU A 111 -14.87 24.70 17.63
CA GLU A 111 -14.36 25.55 16.54
C GLU A 111 -15.10 25.24 15.23
N ARG A 112 -15.34 23.95 14.96
CA ARG A 112 -16.03 23.50 13.75
C ARG A 112 -17.45 24.04 13.65
N LEU A 113 -18.18 24.14 14.76
CA LEU A 113 -19.53 24.70 14.78
C LEU A 113 -19.56 26.23 14.55
N GLN A 114 -18.44 26.92 14.75
CA GLN A 114 -18.32 28.36 14.52
C GLN A 114 -17.94 28.69 13.07
N LEU A 115 -17.54 27.70 12.27
CA LEU A 115 -17.22 27.91 10.86
C LEU A 115 -18.47 28.32 10.08
N LYS A 116 -18.31 29.34 9.23
CA LYS A 116 -19.40 29.89 8.40
C LYS A 116 -19.98 28.86 7.42
N ALA A 117 -19.21 27.84 7.07
CA ALA A 117 -19.62 26.79 6.16
C ALA A 117 -18.96 25.46 6.58
N GLN A 118 -19.74 24.39 6.54
CA GLN A 118 -19.28 23.02 6.82
C GLN A 118 -18.86 22.31 5.53
N THR A 119 -17.89 22.90 4.83
CA THR A 119 -17.43 22.42 3.51
C THR A 119 -15.95 22.06 3.56
N LEU A 120 -15.53 21.21 2.62
CA LEU A 120 -14.12 20.84 2.46
C LEU A 120 -13.19 22.06 2.43
N GLN A 121 -13.54 23.07 1.63
CA GLN A 121 -12.74 24.28 1.47
C GLN A 121 -12.62 25.07 2.78
N ALA A 122 -13.71 25.17 3.56
CA ALA A 122 -13.70 25.87 4.83
C ALA A 122 -12.84 25.14 5.87
N TYR A 123 -12.94 23.81 5.93
CA TYR A 123 -12.12 23.00 6.83
C TYR A 123 -10.63 23.06 6.45
N GLU A 124 -10.31 22.92 5.17
CA GLU A 124 -8.92 23.02 4.68
C GLU A 124 -8.33 24.41 4.98
N ALA A 125 -9.10 25.48 4.75
CA ALA A 125 -8.67 26.85 5.05
C ALA A 125 -8.39 27.04 6.54
N TRP A 126 -9.27 26.54 7.42
CA TRP A 126 -9.08 26.63 8.87
C TRP A 126 -7.85 25.85 9.32
N LEU A 127 -7.66 24.61 8.83
CA LEU A 127 -6.50 23.78 9.19
C LEU A 127 -5.18 24.42 8.72
N ARG A 128 -5.15 25.02 7.53
CA ARG A 128 -3.98 25.78 7.05
C ARG A 128 -3.72 27.03 7.89
N GLN A 129 -4.77 27.72 8.34
CA GLN A 129 -4.63 28.86 9.25
C GLN A 129 -4.09 28.43 10.62
N GLN A 130 -4.51 27.28 11.15
CA GLN A 130 -3.94 26.76 12.39
C GLN A 130 -2.46 26.40 12.24
N ALA A 131 -2.09 25.78 11.11
CA ALA A 131 -0.70 25.49 10.84
C ALA A 131 0.16 26.77 10.81
N SER A 132 -0.31 27.86 10.17
CA SER A 132 0.45 29.11 10.12
C SER A 132 0.55 29.81 11.47
N GLN A 133 -0.48 29.73 12.32
CA GLN A 133 -0.43 30.26 13.68
C GLN A 133 0.58 29.51 14.56
N GLN A 134 0.75 28.21 14.35
CA GLN A 134 1.68 27.37 15.09
C GLN A 134 3.12 27.44 14.57
N GLU A 135 3.38 28.07 13.43
CA GLU A 135 4.70 28.06 12.79
C GLU A 135 5.83 28.57 13.71
N LYS A 136 5.54 29.58 14.54
CA LYS A 136 6.53 30.16 15.46
C LYS A 136 6.76 29.34 16.72
N THR A 137 5.76 28.59 17.18
CA THR A 137 5.77 27.90 18.47
C THR A 137 6.03 26.40 18.32
N ALA A 138 5.59 25.80 17.22
CA ALA A 138 5.72 24.39 16.90
C ALA A 138 5.96 24.22 15.38
N PRO A 139 7.15 24.61 14.87
CA PRO A 139 7.43 24.63 13.44
C PRO A 139 7.32 23.24 12.78
N ASP A 140 7.70 22.17 13.49
CA ASP A 140 7.58 20.80 12.97
C ASP A 140 6.11 20.36 12.82
N ALA A 141 5.27 20.62 13.83
CA ALA A 141 3.84 20.30 13.78
C ALA A 141 3.11 21.09 12.69
N SER A 142 3.45 22.38 12.53
CA SER A 142 2.96 23.22 11.45
C SER A 142 3.28 22.62 10.08
N ARG A 143 4.56 22.26 9.83
CA ARG A 143 4.99 21.63 8.58
C ARG A 143 4.32 20.28 8.33
N ALA A 144 4.18 19.45 9.36
CA ALA A 144 3.51 18.16 9.27
C ALA A 144 2.05 18.32 8.87
N LEU A 145 1.32 19.24 9.50
CA LEU A 145 -0.09 19.51 9.16
C LEU A 145 -0.23 20.00 7.71
N VAL A 146 0.58 20.97 7.27
CA VAL A 146 0.53 21.46 5.87
C VAL A 146 0.81 20.32 4.89
N ARG A 147 1.86 19.52 5.14
CA ARG A 147 2.20 18.36 4.31
C ARG A 147 1.06 17.35 4.25
N THR A 148 0.44 17.05 5.39
CA THR A 148 -0.71 16.15 5.47
C THR A 148 -1.87 16.65 4.60
N LEU A 149 -2.22 17.94 4.68
CA LEU A 149 -3.28 18.51 3.83
C LEU A 149 -2.95 18.46 2.34
N ASP A 150 -1.70 18.72 1.97
CA ASP A 150 -1.25 18.71 0.56
C ASP A 150 -1.26 17.28 -0.02
N VAL A 151 -0.72 16.32 0.73
CA VAL A 151 -0.68 14.90 0.34
C VAL A 151 -2.09 14.34 0.19
N LEU A 152 -2.95 14.53 1.19
CA LEU A 152 -4.32 14.05 1.16
C LEU A 152 -5.14 14.73 0.06
N GLY A 153 -4.97 16.04 -0.12
CA GLY A 153 -5.58 16.78 -1.20
C GLY A 153 -5.20 16.21 -2.57
N LYS A 154 -3.92 15.89 -2.78
CA LYS A 154 -3.45 15.28 -4.03
C LYS A 154 -4.01 13.87 -4.26
N CYS A 155 -4.15 13.07 -3.20
CA CYS A 155 -4.62 11.70 -3.31
C CYS A 155 -6.13 11.56 -3.51
N TYR A 156 -6.92 12.40 -2.84
CA TYR A 156 -8.36 12.15 -2.69
C TYR A 156 -9.27 13.20 -3.33
N ARG A 157 -8.83 14.46 -3.52
CA ARG A 157 -9.75 15.56 -3.87
C ARG A 157 -10.60 15.26 -5.11
N ASP A 158 -9.98 14.68 -6.13
CA ASP A 158 -10.63 14.38 -7.41
C ASP A 158 -10.93 12.88 -7.60
N ALA A 159 -10.71 12.06 -6.56
CA ALA A 159 -10.94 10.63 -6.62
C ALA A 159 -12.46 10.33 -6.66
N GLN A 160 -12.86 9.52 -7.63
CA GLN A 160 -14.26 9.14 -7.82
C GLN A 160 -14.63 7.95 -6.92
N PRO A 161 -15.92 7.72 -6.63
CA PRO A 161 -16.37 6.46 -6.05
C PRO A 161 -15.86 5.25 -6.83
N ALA A 162 -15.63 4.14 -6.13
CA ALA A 162 -15.05 2.90 -6.64
C ALA A 162 -13.62 3.03 -7.21
N THR A 163 -12.93 4.15 -6.94
CA THR A 163 -11.51 4.30 -7.28
C THR A 163 -10.63 3.69 -6.20
N ASP A 164 -9.54 3.08 -6.64
CA ASP A 164 -8.49 2.55 -5.79
C ASP A 164 -7.41 3.63 -5.55
N VAL A 165 -7.19 3.99 -4.28
CA VAL A 165 -6.12 4.90 -3.85
C VAL A 165 -5.05 4.09 -3.14
N VAL A 166 -3.81 4.08 -3.64
CA VAL A 166 -2.70 3.39 -2.98
C VAL A 166 -2.32 4.17 -1.72
N VAL A 167 -2.54 3.58 -0.55
CA VAL A 167 -2.29 4.24 0.75
C VAL A 167 -0.90 3.93 1.29
N MET A 168 -0.40 2.72 1.05
CA MET A 168 0.96 2.30 1.37
C MET A 168 1.47 1.39 0.26
N GLN A 169 2.76 1.49 -0.04
CA GLN A 169 3.40 0.67 -1.05
C GLN A 169 4.61 -0.07 -0.50
N GLY A 170 5.00 -1.16 -1.17
CA GLY A 170 6.23 -1.89 -0.88
C GLY A 170 6.21 -2.60 0.48
N LEU A 171 5.03 -3.04 0.94
CA LEU A 171 4.87 -3.80 2.16
C LEU A 171 5.33 -5.26 1.95
N ALA A 172 5.60 -5.95 3.06
CA ALA A 172 5.93 -7.35 3.06
C ALA A 172 5.23 -8.08 4.22
N ALA A 173 4.86 -9.33 4.00
CA ALA A 173 4.33 -10.22 5.03
C ALA A 173 4.84 -11.65 4.83
N LEU A 174 5.02 -12.37 5.94
CA LEU A 174 5.25 -13.79 5.94
C LEU A 174 3.90 -14.50 5.98
N ILE A 175 3.60 -15.26 4.94
CA ILE A 175 2.38 -16.05 4.79
C ILE A 175 2.73 -17.49 5.12
N SER A 176 2.22 -17.97 6.25
CA SER A 176 2.53 -19.29 6.79
C SER A 176 1.27 -20.16 6.81
N PRO A 177 1.34 -21.45 6.47
CA PRO A 177 0.23 -22.36 6.72
C PRO A 177 -0.10 -22.44 8.21
N GLU A 178 -1.39 -22.40 8.54
CA GLU A 178 -1.93 -22.67 9.86
C GLU A 178 -3.04 -23.75 9.76
N ARG A 179 -3.48 -24.29 10.91
CA ARG A 179 -4.50 -25.35 10.93
C ARG A 179 -5.81 -24.95 10.23
N SER A 180 -6.16 -23.67 10.25
CA SER A 180 -7.39 -23.09 9.70
C SER A 180 -7.22 -22.40 8.35
N GLY A 181 -6.03 -22.44 7.73
CA GLY A 181 -5.76 -21.75 6.47
C GLY A 181 -4.38 -21.12 6.41
N LEU A 182 -4.32 -19.84 6.07
CA LEU A 182 -3.07 -19.08 6.01
C LEU A 182 -3.06 -18.00 7.09
N TYR A 183 -1.93 -17.88 7.76
CA TYR A 183 -1.62 -16.81 8.70
C TYR A 183 -0.69 -15.79 8.02
N ALA A 184 -0.97 -14.50 8.20
CA ALA A 184 -0.11 -13.43 7.70
C ALA A 184 0.56 -12.68 8.86
N GLU A 185 1.89 -12.67 8.87
CA GLU A 185 2.68 -11.88 9.79
C GLU A 185 3.29 -10.69 9.06
N LYS A 186 3.07 -9.47 9.54
CA LYS A 186 3.66 -8.27 8.94
C LYS A 186 5.18 -8.29 9.09
N LEU A 187 5.90 -8.07 8.00
CA LEU A 187 7.34 -7.93 8.00
C LEU A 187 7.75 -6.46 7.88
N ALA A 188 8.89 -6.12 8.48
CA ALA A 188 9.56 -4.87 8.17
C ALA A 188 10.05 -4.90 6.71
N SER A 189 9.81 -3.83 5.97
CA SER A 189 10.26 -3.68 4.58
C SER A 189 10.98 -2.34 4.43
N ASP A 190 12.16 -2.38 3.83
CA ASP A 190 12.97 -1.21 3.46
C ASP A 190 12.34 -0.39 2.33
N ARG A 191 11.40 -1.00 1.60
CA ARG A 191 10.63 -0.37 0.52
C ARG A 191 9.30 0.21 0.99
N ALA A 192 8.92 -0.02 2.25
CA ALA A 192 7.64 0.45 2.76
C ALA A 192 7.57 1.97 2.74
N ALA A 193 6.56 2.51 2.04
CA ALA A 193 6.30 3.94 2.01
C ALA A 193 4.82 4.24 2.22
N ILE A 194 4.53 5.22 3.06
CA ILE A 194 3.19 5.80 3.24
C ILE A 194 3.00 6.84 2.12
N LEU A 195 1.89 6.75 1.39
CA LEU A 195 1.60 7.62 0.26
C LEU A 195 0.43 8.55 0.52
N CYS A 196 -0.73 8.01 0.90
CA CYS A 196 -2.00 8.73 0.96
C CYS A 196 -2.66 8.60 2.33
N LEU A 197 -1.88 8.73 3.40
CA LEU A 197 -2.38 8.72 4.78
C LEU A 197 -1.87 9.97 5.52
N PRO A 198 -2.56 10.40 6.59
CA PRO A 198 -2.06 11.46 7.47
C PRO A 198 -0.69 11.08 8.06
N SER A 199 0.23 12.05 8.11
CA SER A 199 1.58 11.93 8.68
C SER A 199 1.79 12.83 9.89
#